data_AF-A0A1F8ZZG2-F1
#
_entry.id   AF-A0A1F8ZZG2-F1
#
_cell.length_a   1.000
_cell.length_b   1.000
_cell.length_c   1.000
_cell.angle_alpha   90.00
_cell.angle_beta   90.00
_cell.angle_gamma   90.00
#
_symmetry.space_group_name_H-M   'P 1'
#
loop_
_entity.id
_entity.type
_entity.pdbx_description
1 polymer ?
#
loop_
_entity_poly.entity_id
_entity_poly.type
_entity_poly.pdbx_seq_one_letter_code
_entity_poly.pdbx_strand_id
1 'polypeptide(L)'
;MVQNVKDFIEGMMSVQGTKIDFSADRNRILKEILPVIRKNCDISNAHHSGLFSLCGLFLRLKDHYNWEHKNPPWNPTDKEQLLTWIDGKETLWLHCLDSSYEPIRINGHIFDFLNNQAVNQYLIPAGLYYGSGYGRGLKPTFFLGTVKEKRLVEGFTLIILEQDLACDLSPAPAQRQGRTIVIRLDPLRFFLWSKIQEMDQLEREGTDLALYYYGWDPALPPDNQLEPIVQSELETILFHELGEAKDRSFPHGLWRSLLVHFPFSRIELYLRTLKDLLADTHPGGTLNYIIREKKAGSLGFYLSNLKGLRHSLFPEIIPAIRKFKSQKDWTVIEQARKIGRKRLILQTLRIRELAETYIPPRPEEFSRCFEQEFFKPFGL
;
A
#
# COMPACT_ATOMS: atom_id res chain seq x y z
N MET A 1 -32.70 21.80 20.77
CA MET A 1 -31.77 21.92 19.61
C MET A 1 -31.11 20.58 19.23
N VAL A 2 -31.68 19.43 19.61
CA VAL A 2 -31.13 18.08 19.35
C VAL A 2 -32.01 17.27 18.39
N GLN A 3 -33.18 17.79 18.01
CA GLN A 3 -34.10 17.10 17.08
C GLN A 3 -33.73 17.31 15.60
N ASN A 4 -33.07 18.43 15.25
CA ASN A 4 -32.77 18.80 13.86
C ASN A 4 -31.58 18.05 13.21
N VAL A 5 -30.82 17.24 13.95
CA VAL A 5 -29.69 16.49 13.37
C VAL A 5 -30.14 15.11 12.88
N LYS A 6 -31.15 14.52 13.51
CA LYS A 6 -31.68 13.21 13.11
C LYS A 6 -32.46 13.31 11.79
N ASP A 7 -33.26 14.36 11.65
CA ASP A 7 -34.03 14.64 10.43
C ASP A 7 -33.13 15.02 9.23
N PHE A 8 -31.94 15.59 9.49
CA PHE A 8 -30.94 15.89 8.45
C PHE A 8 -30.21 14.62 7.97
N ILE A 9 -30.02 13.63 8.84
CA ILE A 9 -29.39 12.35 8.49
C ILE A 9 -30.40 11.42 7.78
N GLU A 10 -31.66 11.41 8.20
CA GLU A 10 -32.70 10.62 7.54
C GLU A 10 -33.10 11.19 6.17
N GLY A 11 -33.02 12.52 5.99
CA GLY A 11 -33.29 13.20 4.72
C GLY A 11 -32.24 12.97 3.60
N MET A 12 -31.03 12.50 3.92
CA MET A 12 -30.03 12.10 2.90
C MET A 12 -30.17 10.64 2.45
N MET A 13 -31.02 9.83 3.09
CA MET A 13 -31.19 8.41 2.76
C MET A 13 -32.39 8.10 1.86
N SER A 14 -33.15 9.11 1.40
CA SER A 14 -34.28 8.90 0.48
C SER A 14 -34.00 9.43 -0.94
N VAL A 15 -32.91 8.99 -1.55
CA VAL A 15 -32.93 8.84 -3.01
C VAL A 15 -33.58 7.49 -3.26
N GLN A 16 -34.73 7.50 -3.94
CA GLN A 16 -35.42 6.28 -4.40
C GLN A 16 -34.41 5.41 -5.17
N GLY A 17 -33.80 4.47 -4.47
CA GLY A 17 -32.98 3.44 -5.05
C GLY A 17 -33.92 2.49 -5.76
N THR A 18 -34.00 2.59 -7.08
CA THR A 18 -34.40 1.46 -7.91
C THR A 18 -33.60 0.27 -7.40
N LYS A 19 -34.28 -0.75 -6.85
CA LYS A 19 -33.64 -2.04 -6.54
C LYS A 19 -33.20 -2.65 -7.87
N ILE A 20 -32.02 -2.24 -8.33
CA ILE A 20 -31.26 -3.01 -9.31
C ILE A 20 -30.91 -4.30 -8.58
N ASP A 21 -31.33 -5.44 -9.12
CA ASP A 21 -30.84 -6.72 -8.63
C ASP A 21 -29.34 -6.81 -9.00
N PHE A 22 -28.50 -6.31 -8.09
CA PHE A 22 -27.05 -6.28 -8.23
C PHE A 22 -26.45 -7.68 -8.43
N SER A 23 -27.18 -8.76 -8.14
CA SER A 23 -26.63 -10.11 -8.07
C SER A 23 -26.42 -10.75 -9.45
N ALA A 24 -27.35 -10.58 -10.39
CA ALA A 24 -27.27 -11.23 -11.71
C ALA A 24 -26.20 -10.60 -12.60
N ASP A 25 -26.17 -9.26 -12.69
CA ASP A 25 -25.16 -8.54 -13.48
C ASP A 25 -23.75 -8.69 -12.90
N ARG A 26 -23.61 -8.68 -11.56
CA ARG A 26 -22.32 -8.93 -10.91
C ARG A 26 -21.78 -10.30 -11.24
N ASN A 27 -22.59 -11.35 -11.18
CA ASN A 27 -22.15 -12.71 -11.47
C ASN A 27 -21.72 -12.86 -12.94
N ARG A 28 -22.47 -12.26 -13.89
CA ARG A 28 -22.08 -12.26 -15.31
C ARG A 28 -20.74 -11.56 -15.50
N ILE A 29 -20.61 -10.32 -15.03
CA ILE A 29 -19.38 -9.52 -15.16
C ILE A 29 -18.19 -10.26 -14.52
N LEU A 30 -18.38 -10.83 -13.33
CA LEU A 30 -17.32 -11.54 -12.63
C LEU A 30 -16.81 -12.75 -13.43
N LYS A 31 -17.71 -13.50 -14.07
CA LYS A 31 -17.35 -14.63 -14.93
C LYS A 31 -16.51 -14.21 -16.14
N GLU A 32 -16.75 -13.02 -16.69
CA GLU A 32 -16.00 -12.47 -17.82
C GLU A 32 -14.60 -12.00 -17.41
N ILE A 33 -14.48 -11.24 -16.32
CA ILE A 33 -13.24 -10.53 -15.99
C ILE A 33 -12.30 -11.29 -15.07
N LEU A 34 -12.83 -12.10 -14.14
CA LEU A 34 -12.02 -12.70 -13.08
C LEU A 34 -10.92 -13.63 -13.64
N PRO A 35 -11.20 -14.52 -14.62
CA PRO A 35 -10.16 -15.37 -15.19
C PRO A 35 -9.04 -14.56 -15.86
N VAL A 36 -9.40 -13.49 -16.59
CA VAL A 36 -8.45 -12.62 -17.29
C VAL A 36 -7.56 -11.87 -16.29
N ILE A 37 -8.15 -11.31 -15.24
CA ILE A 37 -7.40 -10.56 -14.23
C ILE A 37 -6.46 -11.50 -13.46
N ARG A 38 -6.90 -12.71 -13.08
CA ARG A 38 -6.04 -13.71 -12.44
C ARG A 38 -4.89 -14.13 -13.35
N LYS A 39 -5.17 -14.37 -14.63
CA LYS A 39 -4.13 -14.66 -15.62
C LYS A 39 -3.11 -13.53 -15.71
N ASN A 40 -3.54 -12.26 -15.73
CA ASN A 40 -2.62 -11.12 -15.71
C ASN A 40 -1.80 -11.03 -14.40
N CYS A 41 -2.38 -11.42 -13.25
CA CYS A 41 -1.62 -11.58 -12.00
C CYS A 41 -0.52 -12.66 -12.17
N ASP A 42 -0.87 -13.83 -12.71
CA ASP A 42 0.07 -14.94 -12.89
C ASP A 42 1.20 -14.59 -13.89
N ILE A 43 0.88 -13.96 -15.02
CA ILE A 43 1.87 -13.45 -15.98
C ILE A 43 2.80 -12.44 -15.31
N SER A 44 2.25 -11.50 -14.55
CA SER A 44 3.06 -10.52 -13.84
C SER A 44 3.96 -11.16 -12.79
N ASN A 45 3.46 -12.15 -12.06
CA ASN A 45 4.26 -12.86 -11.07
C ASN A 45 5.37 -13.68 -11.74
N ALA A 46 5.08 -14.37 -12.84
CA ALA A 46 6.05 -15.14 -13.61
C ALA A 46 7.20 -14.26 -14.13
N HIS A 47 6.88 -13.11 -14.72
CA HIS A 47 7.89 -12.19 -15.27
C HIS A 47 8.75 -11.49 -14.21
N HIS A 48 8.23 -11.35 -12.98
CA HIS A 48 8.82 -10.47 -11.98
C HIS A 48 9.09 -11.14 -10.62
N SER A 49 9.00 -12.46 -10.51
CA SER A 49 9.34 -13.20 -9.28
C SER A 49 10.80 -12.99 -8.85
N GLY A 50 11.70 -12.80 -9.82
CA GLY A 50 13.11 -12.46 -9.59
C GLY A 50 13.36 -11.11 -8.92
N LEU A 51 12.34 -10.26 -8.73
CA LEU A 51 12.45 -9.01 -7.96
C LEU A 51 12.61 -9.25 -6.45
N PHE A 52 12.31 -10.44 -5.96
CA PHE A 52 12.34 -10.80 -4.54
C PHE A 52 13.57 -11.66 -4.23
N SER A 53 14.11 -11.52 -3.02
CA SER A 53 15.02 -12.54 -2.49
C SER A 53 14.26 -13.86 -2.30
N LEU A 54 14.96 -15.00 -2.25
CA LEU A 54 14.33 -16.32 -2.05
C LEU A 54 13.43 -16.35 -0.80
N CYS A 55 13.93 -15.88 0.35
CA CYS A 55 13.12 -15.79 1.57
C CYS A 55 11.92 -14.84 1.41
N GLY A 56 12.12 -13.71 0.72
CA GLY A 56 11.06 -12.74 0.45
C GLY A 56 9.99 -13.27 -0.49
N LEU A 57 10.36 -14.07 -1.49
CA LEU A 57 9.44 -14.75 -2.39
C LEU A 57 8.64 -15.82 -1.63
N PHE A 58 9.31 -16.64 -0.82
CA PHE A 58 8.65 -17.68 -0.03
C PHE A 58 7.58 -17.11 0.92
N LEU A 59 7.88 -16.03 1.64
CA LEU A 59 6.89 -15.38 2.52
C LEU A 59 5.68 -14.87 1.74
N ARG A 60 5.88 -14.29 0.55
CA ARG A 60 4.80 -13.82 -0.32
C ARG A 60 3.97 -14.98 -0.88
N LEU A 61 4.61 -16.08 -1.26
CA LEU A 61 3.93 -17.29 -1.72
C LEU A 61 3.07 -17.90 -0.60
N LYS A 62 3.58 -17.97 0.63
CA LYS A 62 2.80 -18.40 1.79
C LYS A 62 1.58 -17.50 2.03
N ASP A 63 1.75 -16.19 1.96
CA ASP A 63 0.63 -15.26 2.15
C ASP A 63 -0.38 -15.36 1.00
N HIS A 64 0.09 -15.52 -0.23
CA HIS A 64 -0.76 -15.72 -1.41
C HIS A 64 -1.53 -17.04 -1.35
N TYR A 65 -0.89 -18.13 -0.90
CA TYR A 65 -1.55 -19.41 -0.64
C TYR A 65 -2.67 -19.25 0.38
N ASN A 66 -2.38 -18.62 1.53
CA ASN A 66 -3.36 -18.42 2.58
C ASN A 66 -4.54 -17.59 2.07
N TRP A 67 -4.29 -16.50 1.35
CA TRP A 67 -5.33 -15.68 0.73
C TRP A 67 -6.18 -16.49 -0.28
N GLU A 68 -5.54 -17.25 -1.19
CA GLU A 68 -6.24 -18.04 -2.22
C GLU A 68 -7.18 -19.08 -1.61
N HIS A 69 -6.79 -19.65 -0.46
CA HIS A 69 -7.56 -20.65 0.29
C HIS A 69 -8.49 -20.05 1.35
N LYS A 70 -8.60 -18.72 1.44
CA LYS A 70 -9.37 -18.00 2.47
C LYS A 70 -8.95 -18.36 3.90
N ASN A 71 -7.69 -18.73 4.08
CA ASN A 71 -7.08 -18.96 5.37
C ASN A 71 -6.63 -17.60 5.95
N PRO A 72 -7.09 -17.22 7.14
CA PRO A 72 -6.59 -16.03 7.82
C PRO A 72 -5.08 -16.11 8.05
N PRO A 73 -4.36 -14.97 8.05
CA PRO A 73 -2.90 -14.95 8.12
C PRO A 73 -2.33 -15.49 9.45
N TRP A 74 -3.14 -15.49 10.53
CA TRP A 74 -2.78 -16.02 11.84
C TRP A 74 -2.96 -17.53 12.01
N ASN A 75 -3.60 -18.20 11.06
CA ASN A 75 -3.70 -19.64 11.10
C ASN A 75 -2.38 -20.28 10.65
N PRO A 76 -1.89 -21.32 11.34
CA PRO A 76 -0.76 -22.09 10.86
C PRO A 76 -1.01 -22.63 9.44
N THR A 77 -0.04 -22.45 8.56
CA THR A 77 -0.09 -23.00 7.20
C THR A 77 0.48 -24.41 7.19
N ASP A 78 -0.25 -25.37 6.62
CA ASP A 78 0.24 -26.72 6.35
C ASP A 78 1.41 -26.65 5.35
N LYS A 79 2.58 -27.13 5.76
CA LYS A 79 3.81 -27.03 4.97
C LYS A 79 3.79 -27.93 3.74
N GLU A 80 3.22 -29.12 3.84
CA GLU A 80 3.19 -30.08 2.73
C GLU A 80 2.27 -29.58 1.62
N GLN A 81 1.07 -29.11 2.01
CA GLN A 81 0.12 -28.50 1.08
C GLN A 81 0.67 -27.23 0.46
N LEU A 82 1.34 -26.38 1.25
CA LEU A 82 1.98 -25.17 0.73
C LEU A 82 3.04 -25.50 -0.32
N LEU A 83 3.94 -26.44 -0.05
CA LEU A 83 5.00 -26.80 -0.99
C LEU A 83 4.43 -27.39 -2.29
N THR A 84 3.44 -28.27 -2.19
CA THR A 84 2.76 -28.83 -3.38
C THR A 84 2.08 -27.73 -4.20
N TRP A 85 1.47 -26.75 -3.54
CA TRP A 85 0.88 -25.61 -4.24
C TRP A 85 1.94 -24.69 -4.87
N ILE A 86 3.08 -24.48 -4.21
CA ILE A 86 4.20 -23.70 -4.77
C ILE A 86 4.72 -24.37 -6.05
N ASP A 87 4.95 -25.69 -6.03
CA ASP A 87 5.41 -26.45 -7.21
C ASP A 87 4.43 -26.29 -8.39
N GLY A 88 3.13 -26.32 -8.10
CA GLY A 88 2.08 -26.07 -9.08
C GLY A 88 2.09 -24.64 -9.63
N LYS A 89 2.30 -23.63 -8.79
CA LYS A 89 2.41 -22.22 -9.21
C LYS A 89 3.65 -21.97 -10.06
N GLU A 90 4.80 -22.54 -9.69
CA GLU A 90 6.04 -22.42 -10.47
C GLU A 90 5.88 -23.08 -11.84
N THR A 91 5.24 -24.26 -11.90
CA THR A 91 4.91 -24.92 -13.17
C THR A 91 3.99 -24.05 -14.03
N LEU A 92 2.95 -23.44 -13.44
CA LEU A 92 2.08 -22.49 -14.15
C LEU A 92 2.86 -21.29 -14.69
N TRP A 93 3.79 -20.74 -13.92
CA TRP A 93 4.58 -19.59 -14.32
C TRP A 93 5.49 -19.89 -15.50
N LEU A 94 6.04 -21.10 -15.62
CA LEU A 94 6.80 -21.51 -16.81
C LEU A 94 5.97 -21.36 -18.10
N HIS A 95 4.67 -21.64 -18.05
CA HIS A 95 3.76 -21.43 -19.18
C HIS A 95 3.39 -19.96 -19.42
N CYS A 96 3.64 -19.09 -18.44
CA CYS A 96 3.33 -17.67 -18.53
C CYS A 96 4.49 -16.80 -19.04
N LEU A 97 5.73 -17.30 -19.06
CA LEU A 97 6.94 -16.51 -19.37
C LEU A 97 6.91 -15.83 -20.75
N ASP A 98 6.27 -16.44 -21.74
CA ASP A 98 6.13 -15.88 -23.09
C ASP A 98 4.76 -15.23 -23.33
N SER A 99 3.90 -15.16 -22.30
CA SER A 99 2.55 -14.62 -22.41
C SER A 99 2.53 -13.10 -22.32
N SER A 100 1.72 -12.46 -23.16
CA SER A 100 1.42 -11.03 -23.04
C SER A 100 0.22 -10.78 -22.13
N TYR A 101 0.20 -9.62 -21.47
CA TYR A 101 -0.95 -9.19 -20.68
C TYR A 101 -2.20 -9.06 -21.55
N GLU A 102 -3.32 -9.58 -21.05
CA GLU A 102 -4.58 -9.60 -21.77
C GLU A 102 -5.42 -8.36 -21.48
N PRO A 103 -6.13 -7.82 -22.50
CA PRO A 103 -7.08 -6.74 -22.30
C PRO A 103 -8.30 -7.21 -21.53
N ILE A 104 -8.94 -6.29 -20.80
CA ILE A 104 -10.15 -6.56 -20.04
C ILE A 104 -11.36 -6.51 -20.97
N ARG A 105 -12.18 -7.58 -20.97
CA ARG A 105 -13.39 -7.66 -21.78
C ARG A 105 -14.63 -7.64 -20.89
N ILE A 106 -15.54 -6.69 -21.13
CA ILE A 106 -16.78 -6.52 -20.35
C ILE A 106 -17.92 -6.22 -21.31
N ASN A 107 -18.98 -7.04 -21.30
CA ASN A 107 -20.17 -6.87 -22.14
C ASN A 107 -19.82 -6.65 -23.64
N GLY A 108 -18.79 -7.36 -24.15
CA GLY A 108 -18.34 -7.24 -25.54
C GLY A 108 -17.40 -6.06 -25.83
N HIS A 109 -17.19 -5.13 -24.90
CA HIS A 109 -16.18 -4.07 -25.02
C HIS A 109 -14.79 -4.57 -24.61
N ILE A 110 -13.75 -4.03 -25.24
CA ILE A 110 -12.35 -4.36 -24.96
C ILE A 110 -11.65 -3.11 -24.43
N PHE A 111 -11.02 -3.24 -23.27
CA PHE A 111 -10.26 -2.19 -22.61
C PHE A 111 -8.80 -2.60 -22.43
N ASP A 112 -7.89 -1.64 -22.61
CA ASP A 112 -6.50 -1.81 -22.18
C ASP A 112 -6.44 -2.13 -20.67
N PHE A 113 -5.53 -3.02 -20.28
CA PHE A 113 -5.43 -3.50 -18.90
C PHE A 113 -5.02 -2.40 -17.91
N LEU A 114 -4.46 -1.27 -18.36
CA LEU A 114 -4.14 -0.12 -17.51
C LEU A 114 -5.28 0.91 -17.45
N ASN A 115 -6.35 0.74 -18.24
CA ASN A 115 -7.46 1.66 -18.28
C ASN A 115 -8.46 1.41 -17.13
N ASN A 116 -7.98 1.67 -15.91
CA ASN A 116 -8.73 1.58 -14.67
C ASN A 116 -10.05 2.35 -14.71
N GLN A 117 -10.04 3.57 -15.27
CA GLN A 117 -11.22 4.42 -15.30
C GLN A 117 -12.34 3.81 -16.15
N ALA A 118 -12.05 3.37 -17.37
CA ALA A 118 -13.05 2.81 -18.26
C ALA A 118 -13.60 1.48 -17.72
N VAL A 119 -12.71 0.61 -17.21
CA VAL A 119 -13.13 -0.67 -16.60
C VAL A 119 -14.06 -0.42 -15.41
N ASN A 120 -13.68 0.48 -14.49
CA ASN A 120 -14.46 0.71 -13.26
C ASN A 120 -15.80 1.42 -13.47
N GLN A 121 -16.03 2.06 -14.63
CA GLN A 121 -17.37 2.56 -14.98
C GLN A 121 -18.42 1.43 -15.04
N TYR A 122 -18.00 0.21 -15.42
CA TYR A 122 -18.87 -0.97 -15.44
C TYR A 122 -18.85 -1.73 -14.11
N LEU A 123 -17.70 -1.75 -13.42
CA LEU A 123 -17.54 -2.58 -12.22
C LEU A 123 -18.14 -1.96 -10.95
N ILE A 124 -18.02 -0.64 -10.76
CA ILE A 124 -18.51 0.03 -9.55
C ILE A 124 -20.02 -0.16 -9.36
N PRO A 125 -20.87 -0.01 -10.40
CA PRO A 125 -22.31 -0.33 -10.29
C PRO A 125 -22.59 -1.78 -9.89
N ALA A 126 -21.70 -2.72 -10.21
CA ALA A 126 -21.81 -4.13 -9.84
C ALA A 126 -21.19 -4.46 -8.46
N GLY A 127 -20.77 -3.45 -7.69
CA GLY A 127 -20.13 -3.63 -6.39
C GLY A 127 -18.71 -4.20 -6.48
N LEU A 128 -18.02 -4.01 -7.61
CA LEU A 128 -16.66 -4.47 -7.87
C LEU A 128 -15.72 -3.29 -8.15
N TYR A 129 -14.44 -3.48 -7.88
CA TYR A 129 -13.40 -2.54 -8.27
C TYR A 129 -12.18 -3.27 -8.80
N TYR A 130 -11.75 -2.88 -9.99
CA TYR A 130 -10.51 -3.33 -10.61
C TYR A 130 -9.42 -2.29 -10.39
N GLY A 131 -8.22 -2.74 -10.05
CA GLY A 131 -7.07 -1.87 -10.10
C GLY A 131 -5.87 -2.51 -10.77
N SER A 132 -5.16 -1.71 -11.55
CA SER A 132 -3.89 -2.02 -12.16
C SER A 132 -2.96 -0.82 -12.16
N GLY A 133 -1.65 -1.08 -12.23
CA GLY A 133 -0.64 -0.04 -12.27
C GLY A 133 0.76 -0.61 -12.30
N TYR A 134 1.75 0.20 -11.93
CA TYR A 134 3.15 -0.22 -11.88
C TYR A 134 3.70 -0.09 -10.46
N GLY A 135 4.11 -1.22 -9.90
CA GLY A 135 4.78 -1.32 -8.61
C GLY A 135 6.29 -1.10 -8.71
N ARG A 136 7.02 -1.61 -7.72
CA ARG A 136 8.49 -1.61 -7.71
C ARG A 136 9.05 -2.34 -8.93
N GLY A 137 10.16 -1.85 -9.49
CA GLY A 137 10.78 -2.41 -10.68
C GLY A 137 9.93 -2.26 -11.93
N LEU A 138 8.94 -1.36 -11.91
CA LEU A 138 7.89 -1.24 -12.92
C LEU A 138 7.16 -2.57 -13.19
N LYS A 139 7.07 -3.46 -12.18
CA LYS A 139 6.22 -4.65 -12.24
C LYS A 139 4.76 -4.20 -12.42
N PRO A 140 4.05 -4.62 -13.48
CA PRO A 140 2.61 -4.41 -13.59
C PRO A 140 1.90 -5.10 -12.43
N THR A 141 1.03 -4.42 -11.71
CA THR A 141 0.25 -5.02 -10.62
C THR A 141 -1.22 -5.04 -10.97
N PHE A 142 -1.94 -6.04 -10.46
CA PHE A 142 -3.36 -6.26 -10.76
C PHE A 142 -4.10 -6.74 -9.51
N PHE A 143 -5.34 -6.28 -9.36
CA PHE A 143 -6.28 -6.84 -8.39
C PHE A 143 -7.72 -6.57 -8.81
N LEU A 144 -8.62 -7.38 -8.26
CA LEU A 144 -10.07 -7.18 -8.34
C LEU A 144 -10.62 -7.41 -6.94
N GLY A 145 -11.48 -6.52 -6.44
CA GLY A 145 -12.08 -6.67 -5.11
C GLY A 145 -13.55 -6.29 -5.08
N THR A 146 -14.22 -6.64 -4.00
CA THR A 146 -15.62 -6.26 -3.76
C THR A 146 -15.68 -4.97 -2.97
N VAL A 147 -16.42 -3.98 -3.47
CA VAL A 147 -16.58 -2.68 -2.81
C VAL A 147 -17.41 -2.85 -1.54
N LYS A 148 -16.81 -2.52 -0.40
CA LYS A 148 -17.48 -2.38 0.90
C LYS A 148 -18.13 -1.00 1.03
N GLU A 149 -17.35 0.02 0.70
CA GLU A 149 -17.71 1.41 0.96
C GLU A 149 -17.12 2.31 -0.13
N LYS A 150 -17.87 3.36 -0.47
CA LYS A 150 -17.42 4.47 -1.30
C LYS A 150 -17.83 5.78 -0.66
N ARG A 151 -16.88 6.67 -0.39
CA ARG A 151 -17.15 8.02 0.14
C ARG A 151 -16.18 9.07 -0.38
N LEU A 152 -16.51 10.35 -0.19
CA LEU A 152 -15.62 11.47 -0.50
C LEU A 152 -14.83 11.88 0.75
N VAL A 153 -13.52 12.08 0.60
CA VAL A 153 -12.63 12.57 1.66
C VAL A 153 -11.70 13.61 1.07
N GLU A 154 -11.80 14.87 1.54
CA GLU A 154 -10.95 15.98 1.09
C GLU A 154 -10.88 16.14 -0.46
N GLY A 155 -12.00 15.86 -1.13
CA GLY A 155 -12.12 15.89 -2.59
C GLY A 155 -11.60 14.65 -3.33
N PHE A 156 -11.08 13.64 -2.63
CA PHE A 156 -10.75 12.33 -3.20
C PHE A 156 -11.93 11.38 -3.05
N THR A 157 -12.10 10.47 -4.01
CA THR A 157 -13.01 9.33 -3.85
C THR A 157 -12.26 8.23 -3.13
N LEU A 158 -12.68 7.90 -1.92
CA LEU A 158 -12.22 6.74 -1.18
C LEU A 158 -13.08 5.53 -1.55
N ILE A 159 -12.44 4.42 -1.89
CA ILE A 159 -13.06 3.11 -2.10
C ILE A 159 -12.40 2.12 -1.14
N ILE A 160 -13.20 1.48 -0.30
CA ILE A 160 -12.73 0.42 0.60
C ILE A 160 -13.22 -0.91 0.03
N LEU A 161 -12.31 -1.86 -0.14
CA LEU A 161 -12.61 -3.21 -0.61
C LEU A 161 -12.64 -4.17 0.57
N GLU A 162 -13.74 -4.91 0.71
CA GLU A 162 -13.91 -5.89 1.79
C GLU A 162 -12.95 -7.08 1.61
N GLN A 163 -12.92 -7.62 0.40
CA GLN A 163 -12.14 -8.80 0.03
C GLN A 163 -11.60 -8.67 -1.38
N ASP A 164 -10.44 -9.26 -1.62
CA ASP A 164 -9.87 -9.41 -2.95
C ASP A 164 -10.34 -10.73 -3.60
N LEU A 165 -10.75 -10.65 -4.85
CA LEU A 165 -11.13 -11.76 -5.73
C LEU A 165 -9.95 -12.21 -6.61
N ALA A 166 -9.06 -11.27 -6.95
CA ALA A 166 -7.79 -11.49 -7.62
C ALA A 166 -6.74 -10.57 -7.01
N CYS A 167 -5.53 -11.09 -6.80
CA CYS A 167 -4.41 -10.36 -6.21
C CYS A 167 -3.10 -10.94 -6.76
N ASP A 168 -2.07 -10.11 -6.98
CA ASP A 168 -0.73 -10.59 -7.32
C ASP A 168 0.14 -10.83 -6.07
N LEU A 169 1.43 -11.15 -6.22
CA LEU A 169 2.35 -11.40 -5.09
C LEU A 169 2.83 -10.14 -4.36
N SER A 170 2.40 -8.95 -4.79
CA SER A 170 2.78 -7.68 -4.15
C SER A 170 1.54 -6.85 -3.81
N PRO A 171 0.62 -7.39 -3.00
CA PRO A 171 -0.54 -6.63 -2.56
C PRO A 171 -0.11 -5.40 -1.77
N ALA A 172 -0.50 -4.22 -2.25
CA ALA A 172 -0.45 -2.99 -1.47
C ALA A 172 -1.78 -2.82 -0.70
N PRO A 173 -1.75 -2.57 0.63
CA PRO A 173 -2.95 -2.28 1.41
C PRO A 173 -3.73 -1.05 0.94
N ALA A 174 -3.02 -0.08 0.37
CA ALA A 174 -3.65 1.06 -0.28
C ALA A 174 -2.88 1.47 -1.52
N GLN A 175 -3.58 2.19 -2.39
CA GLN A 175 -2.99 2.85 -3.54
C GLN A 175 -3.88 3.99 -4.01
N ARG A 176 -3.26 4.95 -4.68
CA ARG A 176 -3.96 6.06 -5.31
C ARG A 176 -3.88 6.00 -6.83
N GLN A 177 -5.03 6.16 -7.47
CA GLN A 177 -5.19 6.30 -8.92
C GLN A 177 -5.89 7.62 -9.24
N GLY A 178 -5.12 8.62 -9.68
CA GLY A 178 -5.66 9.96 -9.93
C GLY A 178 -6.26 10.56 -8.65
N ARG A 179 -7.59 10.80 -8.66
CA ARG A 179 -8.38 11.30 -7.51
C ARG A 179 -9.09 10.19 -6.73
N THR A 180 -8.79 8.93 -7.01
CA THR A 180 -9.34 7.79 -6.28
C THR A 180 -8.28 7.19 -5.38
N ILE A 181 -8.61 6.98 -4.11
CA ILE A 181 -7.80 6.24 -3.14
C ILE A 181 -8.53 4.92 -2.88
N VAL A 182 -7.81 3.81 -2.99
CA VAL A 182 -8.36 2.48 -2.79
C VAL A 182 -7.65 1.84 -1.62
N ILE A 183 -8.41 1.38 -0.62
CA ILE A 183 -7.89 0.62 0.52
C ILE A 183 -8.46 -0.80 0.46
N ARG A 184 -7.61 -1.81 0.63
CA ARG A 184 -7.94 -3.23 0.53
C ARG A 184 -7.77 -3.89 1.89
N LEU A 185 -8.87 -4.37 2.49
CA LEU A 185 -8.84 -4.91 3.86
C LEU A 185 -8.07 -6.23 3.96
N ASP A 186 -8.12 -7.10 2.95
CA ASP A 186 -7.36 -8.37 2.94
C ASP A 186 -5.84 -8.12 3.02
N PRO A 187 -5.20 -7.40 2.08
CA PRO A 187 -3.81 -6.99 2.20
C PRO A 187 -3.46 -6.28 3.50
N LEU A 188 -4.36 -5.47 4.05
CA LEU A 188 -4.14 -4.78 5.31
C LEU A 188 -4.06 -5.77 6.49
N ARG A 189 -4.94 -6.77 6.54
CA ARG A 189 -4.89 -7.84 7.56
C ARG A 189 -3.58 -8.61 7.50
N PHE A 190 -3.14 -8.99 6.29
CA PHE A 190 -1.86 -9.67 6.09
C PHE A 190 -0.67 -8.79 6.51
N PHE A 191 -0.69 -7.51 6.13
CA PHE A 191 0.35 -6.55 6.50
C PHE A 191 0.45 -6.35 8.01
N LEU A 192 -0.67 -6.14 8.71
CA LEU A 192 -0.66 -5.95 10.16
C LEU A 192 -0.26 -7.23 10.89
N TRP A 193 -0.73 -8.39 10.42
CA TRP A 193 -0.31 -9.67 10.99
C TRP A 193 1.19 -9.90 10.81
N SER A 194 1.75 -9.56 9.64
CA SER A 194 3.19 -9.67 9.43
C SER A 194 3.96 -8.83 10.45
N LYS A 195 3.46 -7.62 10.78
CA LYS A 195 4.05 -6.75 11.81
C LYS A 195 4.00 -7.32 13.23
N ILE A 196 2.96 -8.09 13.55
CA ILE A 196 2.84 -8.78 14.84
C ILE A 196 3.86 -9.92 14.95
N GLN A 197 4.18 -10.57 13.83
CA GLN A 197 5.10 -11.72 13.77
C GLN A 197 6.59 -11.33 13.62
N GLU A 198 6.93 -10.03 13.59
CA GLU A 198 8.30 -9.58 13.28
C GLU A 198 9.34 -10.01 14.33
N MET A 199 10.56 -10.27 13.85
CA MET A 199 11.67 -10.73 14.70
C MET A 199 12.77 -9.68 14.97
N ASP A 200 12.82 -8.60 14.19
CA ASP A 200 13.79 -7.52 14.37
C ASP A 200 13.54 -6.72 15.66
N GLN A 201 14.60 -6.29 16.34
CA GLN A 201 14.48 -5.62 17.65
C GLN A 201 13.77 -4.27 17.57
N LEU A 202 14.06 -3.44 16.58
CA LEU A 202 13.42 -2.13 16.43
C LEU A 202 11.96 -2.31 16.01
N GLU A 203 11.70 -3.28 15.13
CA GLU A 203 10.34 -3.63 14.72
C GLU A 203 9.51 -4.11 15.92
N ARG A 204 10.07 -5.01 16.74
CA ARG A 204 9.46 -5.45 18.00
C ARG A 204 9.21 -4.28 18.95
N GLU A 205 10.16 -3.36 19.12
CA GLU A 205 9.99 -2.18 19.97
C GLU A 205 8.77 -1.32 19.58
N GLY A 206 8.50 -1.24 18.26
CA GLY A 206 7.34 -0.55 17.71
C GLY A 206 6.06 -1.36 17.80
N THR A 207 6.11 -2.65 17.45
CA THR A 207 4.97 -3.57 17.53
C THR A 207 4.48 -3.70 18.98
N ASP A 208 5.37 -3.86 19.96
CA ASP A 208 5.00 -3.94 21.38
C ASP A 208 4.30 -2.66 21.85
N LEU A 209 4.79 -1.49 21.41
CA LEU A 209 4.14 -0.21 21.71
C LEU A 209 2.73 -0.17 21.10
N ALA A 210 2.59 -0.60 19.84
CA ALA A 210 1.32 -0.61 19.14
C ALA A 210 0.31 -1.51 19.88
N LEU A 211 0.71 -2.75 20.11
CA LEU A 211 -0.10 -3.79 20.77
C LEU A 211 -0.50 -3.41 22.19
N TYR A 212 0.39 -2.77 22.96
CA TYR A 212 0.07 -2.22 24.28
C TYR A 212 -1.09 -1.21 24.21
N TYR A 213 -1.03 -0.24 23.29
CA TYR A 213 -2.08 0.77 23.16
C TYR A 213 -3.37 0.24 22.54
N TYR A 214 -3.29 -0.84 21.75
CA TYR A 214 -4.45 -1.56 21.24
C TYR A 214 -5.05 -2.55 22.23
N GLY A 215 -4.42 -2.74 23.41
CA GLY A 215 -4.90 -3.67 24.43
C GLY A 215 -4.80 -5.13 24.00
N TRP A 216 -3.80 -5.47 23.18
CA TRP A 216 -3.58 -6.83 22.70
C TRP A 216 -3.24 -7.78 23.85
N ASP A 217 -3.94 -8.89 23.90
CA ASP A 217 -3.70 -10.01 24.81
C ASP A 217 -3.26 -11.25 23.99
N PRO A 218 -1.99 -11.69 24.12
CA PRO A 218 -1.50 -12.91 23.47
C PRO A 218 -2.25 -14.19 23.86
N ALA A 219 -3.01 -14.19 24.97
CA ALA A 219 -3.81 -15.34 25.40
C ALA A 219 -5.16 -15.45 24.67
N LEU A 220 -5.61 -14.38 24.01
CA LEU A 220 -6.87 -14.34 23.27
C LEU A 220 -6.66 -14.66 21.78
N PRO A 221 -7.68 -15.22 21.10
CA PRO A 221 -7.64 -15.45 19.66
C PRO A 221 -7.30 -14.18 18.86
N PRO A 222 -6.42 -14.25 17.84
CA PRO A 222 -6.04 -13.09 17.03
C PRO A 222 -7.17 -12.45 16.22
N ASP A 223 -8.16 -13.24 15.80
CA ASP A 223 -9.25 -12.84 14.91
C ASP A 223 -10.07 -11.66 15.45
N ASN A 224 -10.52 -11.77 16.71
CA ASN A 224 -11.36 -10.76 17.36
C ASN A 224 -10.58 -9.50 17.75
N GLN A 225 -9.26 -9.62 17.92
CA GLN A 225 -8.40 -8.52 18.34
C GLN A 225 -7.84 -7.72 17.16
N LEU A 226 -7.60 -8.38 16.02
CA LEU A 226 -6.98 -7.73 14.86
C LEU A 226 -7.97 -6.84 14.10
N GLU A 227 -9.26 -7.19 14.04
CA GLU A 227 -10.23 -6.41 13.26
C GLU A 227 -10.39 -4.96 13.78
N PRO A 228 -10.49 -4.69 15.10
CA PRO A 228 -10.44 -3.32 15.62
C PRO A 228 -9.16 -2.56 15.24
N ILE A 229 -8.01 -3.25 15.19
CA ILE A 229 -6.73 -2.66 14.78
C ILE A 229 -6.77 -2.31 13.29
N VAL A 230 -7.26 -3.21 12.44
CA VAL A 230 -7.45 -2.99 11.00
C VAL A 230 -8.32 -1.76 10.74
N GLN A 231 -9.45 -1.64 11.44
CA GLN A 231 -10.34 -0.48 11.31
C GLN A 231 -9.65 0.82 11.77
N SER A 232 -8.85 0.77 12.83
CA SER A 232 -8.09 1.93 13.29
C SER A 232 -6.97 2.35 12.32
N GLU A 233 -6.23 1.38 11.76
CA GLU A 233 -5.08 1.63 10.87
C GLU A 233 -5.50 1.98 9.44
N LEU A 234 -6.73 1.66 9.03
CA LEU A 234 -7.31 2.09 7.76
C LEU A 234 -7.16 3.61 7.57
N GLU A 235 -7.53 4.38 8.59
CA GLU A 235 -7.43 5.84 8.53
C GLU A 235 -5.97 6.30 8.50
N THR A 236 -5.07 5.67 9.27
CA THR A 236 -3.64 5.97 9.22
C THR A 236 -3.08 5.83 7.80
N ILE A 237 -3.47 4.75 7.10
CA ILE A 237 -3.08 4.49 5.72
C ILE A 237 -3.75 5.46 4.75
N LEU A 238 -5.02 5.83 4.96
CA LEU A 238 -5.68 6.87 4.17
C LEU A 238 -4.89 8.18 4.22
N PHE A 239 -4.40 8.58 5.40
CA PHE A 239 -3.61 9.80 5.55
C PHE A 239 -2.22 9.69 4.90
N HIS A 240 -1.65 8.49 4.75
CA HIS A 240 -0.47 8.29 3.90
C HIS A 240 -0.77 8.65 2.44
N GLU A 241 -1.84 8.08 1.87
CA GLU A 241 -2.24 8.33 0.48
C GLU A 241 -2.61 9.80 0.23
N LEU A 242 -3.31 10.44 1.18
CA LEU A 242 -3.62 11.88 1.13
C LEU A 242 -2.36 12.74 1.23
N GLY A 243 -1.42 12.35 2.09
CA GLY A 243 -0.11 13.00 2.22
C GLY A 243 0.66 12.95 0.90
N GLU A 244 0.69 11.79 0.25
CA GLU A 244 1.36 11.59 -1.03
C GLU A 244 0.71 12.45 -2.13
N ALA A 245 -0.62 12.46 -2.17
CA ALA A 245 -1.41 13.18 -3.18
C ALA A 245 -1.26 14.70 -3.07
N LYS A 246 -1.10 15.22 -1.85
CA LYS A 246 -0.92 16.65 -1.56
C LYS A 246 0.53 17.11 -1.69
N ASP A 247 1.49 16.21 -1.50
CA ASP A 247 2.90 16.57 -1.59
C ASP A 247 3.29 16.99 -3.03
N ARG A 248 4.02 18.10 -3.11
CA ARG A 248 4.52 18.71 -4.36
C ARG A 248 6.04 18.88 -4.36
N SER A 249 6.73 18.17 -3.46
CA SER A 249 8.17 18.35 -3.25
C SER A 249 8.96 17.90 -4.48
N PHE A 250 8.53 16.82 -5.14
CA PHE A 250 9.02 16.48 -6.47
C PHE A 250 8.33 17.34 -7.54
N PRO A 251 9.08 18.00 -8.43
CA PRO A 251 8.54 18.63 -9.63
C PRO A 251 7.71 17.65 -10.46
N HIS A 252 6.72 18.18 -11.19
CA HIS A 252 5.79 17.37 -11.96
C HIS A 252 6.53 16.46 -12.96
N GLY A 253 6.27 15.16 -12.89
CA GLY A 253 6.86 14.17 -13.81
C GLY A 253 8.29 13.74 -13.47
N LEU A 254 9.07 14.51 -12.71
CA LEU A 254 10.48 14.17 -12.41
C LEU A 254 10.58 12.81 -11.72
N TRP A 255 9.81 12.59 -10.66
CA TRP A 255 9.84 11.33 -9.92
C TRP A 255 9.52 10.13 -10.82
N ARG A 256 8.48 10.23 -11.66
CA ARG A 256 8.12 9.17 -12.60
C ARG A 256 9.22 8.94 -13.64
N SER A 257 9.81 10.01 -14.17
CA SER A 257 10.93 9.92 -15.11
C SER A 257 12.11 9.18 -14.48
N LEU A 258 12.49 9.53 -13.25
CA LEU A 258 13.58 8.84 -12.54
C LEU A 258 13.29 7.35 -12.33
N LEU A 259 12.05 6.98 -11.99
CA LEU A 259 11.68 5.56 -11.85
C LEU A 259 11.76 4.79 -13.17
N VAL A 260 11.47 5.44 -14.30
CA VAL A 260 11.60 4.85 -15.63
C VAL A 260 13.07 4.68 -16.05
N HIS A 261 13.95 5.59 -15.64
CA HIS A 261 15.38 5.51 -15.95
C HIS A 261 16.13 4.51 -15.06
N PHE A 262 15.68 4.32 -13.81
CA PHE A 262 16.36 3.45 -12.84
C PHE A 262 15.44 2.37 -12.24
N PRO A 263 14.69 1.61 -13.06
CA PRO A 263 13.85 0.54 -12.53
C PRO A 263 14.72 -0.53 -11.90
N PHE A 264 14.22 -1.14 -10.83
CA PHE A 264 14.86 -2.23 -10.10
C PHE A 264 16.25 -1.88 -9.54
N SER A 265 16.53 -0.60 -9.32
CA SER A 265 17.80 -0.12 -8.77
C SER A 265 17.69 0.26 -7.30
N ARG A 266 18.86 0.46 -6.66
CA ARG A 266 18.93 1.12 -5.35
C ARG A 266 18.37 2.54 -5.41
N ILE A 267 18.56 3.25 -6.52
CA ILE A 267 18.03 4.60 -6.74
C ILE A 267 16.50 4.59 -6.68
N GLU A 268 15.82 3.65 -7.36
CA GLU A 268 14.36 3.49 -7.24
C GLU A 268 13.95 3.27 -5.78
N LEU A 269 14.64 2.37 -5.06
CA LEU A 269 14.34 2.07 -3.67
C LEU A 269 14.43 3.33 -2.80
N TYR A 270 15.47 4.15 -3.00
CA TYR A 270 15.65 5.42 -2.32
C TYR A 270 14.53 6.40 -2.66
N LEU A 271 14.24 6.60 -3.95
CA LEU A 271 13.24 7.57 -4.40
C LEU A 271 11.83 7.24 -3.92
N ARG A 272 11.46 5.96 -3.89
CA ARG A 272 10.19 5.52 -3.30
C ARG A 272 10.17 5.75 -1.79
N THR A 273 11.25 5.38 -1.10
CA THR A 273 11.37 5.61 0.36
C THR A 273 11.25 7.10 0.71
N LEU A 274 11.94 7.96 -0.03
CA LEU A 274 11.86 9.42 0.13
C LEU A 274 10.44 9.92 -0.13
N LYS A 275 9.77 9.42 -1.17
CA LYS A 275 8.37 9.80 -1.48
C LYS A 275 7.40 9.40 -0.37
N ASP A 276 7.55 8.20 0.18
CA ASP A 276 6.74 7.71 1.30
C ASP A 276 6.95 8.58 2.55
N LEU A 277 8.20 8.91 2.89
CA LEU A 277 8.50 9.75 4.05
C LEU A 277 8.00 11.20 3.88
N LEU A 278 8.02 11.73 2.65
CA LEU A 278 7.43 13.03 2.35
C LEU A 278 5.91 13.01 2.51
N ALA A 279 5.25 11.90 2.15
CA ALA A 279 3.83 11.69 2.40
C ALA A 279 3.55 11.63 3.92
N ASP A 280 4.30 10.80 4.64
CA ASP A 280 4.13 10.59 6.08
C ASP A 280 4.33 11.87 6.89
N THR A 281 5.34 12.66 6.52
CA THR A 281 5.67 13.90 7.23
C THR A 281 4.87 15.12 6.76
N HIS A 282 4.06 15.00 5.70
CA HIS A 282 3.23 16.09 5.18
C HIS A 282 2.28 16.64 6.26
N PRO A 283 1.98 17.96 6.29
CA PRO A 283 0.99 18.52 7.23
C PRO A 283 -0.42 17.91 7.10
N GLY A 284 -0.74 17.36 5.94
CA GLY A 284 -1.97 16.59 5.70
C GLY A 284 -1.75 15.08 5.58
N GLY A 285 -0.64 14.57 6.13
CA GLY A 285 -0.19 13.18 6.01
C GLY A 285 -0.22 12.38 7.32
N THR A 286 0.31 11.17 7.27
CA THR A 286 0.27 10.13 8.32
C THR A 286 0.62 10.64 9.72
N LEU A 287 1.79 11.23 9.90
CA LEU A 287 2.26 11.62 11.23
C LEU A 287 1.46 12.76 11.82
N ASN A 288 1.05 13.72 10.98
CA ASN A 288 0.19 14.81 11.47
C ASN A 288 -1.17 14.28 11.94
N TYR A 289 -1.74 13.31 11.22
CA TYR A 289 -2.98 12.64 11.64
C TYR A 289 -2.79 11.89 12.97
N ILE A 290 -1.73 11.07 13.08
CA ILE A 290 -1.41 10.34 14.32
C ILE A 290 -1.27 11.31 15.51
N ILE A 291 -0.58 12.44 15.34
CA ILE A 291 -0.39 13.45 16.39
C ILE A 291 -1.72 14.11 16.77
N ARG A 292 -2.50 14.56 15.78
CA ARG A 292 -3.76 15.28 15.99
C ARG A 292 -4.80 14.42 16.71
N GLU A 293 -4.93 13.18 16.28
CA GLU A 293 -5.88 12.21 16.85
C GLU A 293 -5.29 11.44 18.06
N LYS A 294 -4.04 11.74 18.45
CA LYS A 294 -3.31 11.09 19.55
C LYS A 294 -3.27 9.56 19.46
N LYS A 295 -3.05 9.01 18.26
CA LYS A 295 -3.08 7.56 17.99
C LYS A 295 -1.77 6.88 18.36
N ALA A 296 -1.54 6.68 19.65
CA ALA A 296 -0.30 6.08 20.15
C ALA A 296 -0.06 4.65 19.63
N GLY A 297 -1.13 3.86 19.40
CA GLY A 297 -1.04 2.55 18.75
C GLY A 297 -0.48 2.64 17.33
N SER A 298 -1.02 3.55 16.52
CA SER A 298 -0.53 3.82 15.16
C SER A 298 0.89 4.39 15.15
N LEU A 299 1.29 5.16 16.17
CA LEU A 299 2.69 5.59 16.33
C LEU A 299 3.64 4.40 16.57
N GLY A 300 3.18 3.38 17.29
CA GLY A 300 3.89 2.12 17.46
C GLY A 300 4.08 1.37 16.13
N PHE A 301 3.01 1.22 15.34
CA PHE A 301 3.12 0.61 14.00
C PHE A 301 3.94 1.46 13.03
N TYR A 302 3.91 2.79 13.17
CA TYR A 302 4.82 3.65 12.42
C TYR A 302 6.28 3.31 12.74
N LEU A 303 6.63 3.16 14.03
CA LEU A 303 7.97 2.74 14.45
C LEU A 303 8.34 1.36 13.89
N SER A 304 7.43 0.39 13.93
CA SER A 304 7.71 -0.96 13.40
C SER A 304 7.88 -1.02 11.88
N ASN A 305 7.59 0.09 11.18
CA ASN A 305 7.83 0.23 9.75
C ASN A 305 9.08 1.07 9.41
N LEU A 306 9.80 1.59 10.40
CA LEU A 306 11.03 2.39 10.22
C LEU A 306 12.27 1.50 10.17
N LYS A 307 12.49 0.81 9.05
CA LYS A 307 13.67 -0.01 8.80
C LYS A 307 14.42 0.36 7.53
N GLY A 308 15.66 -0.10 7.42
CA GLY A 308 16.52 0.13 6.26
C GLY A 308 16.65 1.61 5.92
N LEU A 309 16.37 1.98 4.66
CA LEU A 309 16.47 3.37 4.22
C LEU A 309 15.52 4.32 4.96
N ARG A 310 14.35 3.87 5.44
CA ARG A 310 13.42 4.74 6.20
C ARG A 310 14.08 5.26 7.48
N HIS A 311 14.78 4.36 8.18
CA HIS A 311 15.56 4.69 9.38
C HIS A 311 16.65 5.72 9.05
N SER A 312 17.43 5.48 7.99
CA SER A 312 18.54 6.36 7.58
C SER A 312 18.08 7.74 7.11
N LEU A 313 16.93 7.83 6.43
CA LEU A 313 16.42 9.08 5.86
C LEU A 313 15.64 9.93 6.87
N PHE A 314 15.09 9.32 7.91
CA PHE A 314 14.35 10.03 8.94
C PHE A 314 14.80 9.65 10.37
N PRO A 315 16.05 9.93 10.75
CA PRO A 315 16.61 9.53 12.04
C PRO A 315 16.01 10.26 13.25
N GLU A 316 15.36 11.42 13.08
CA GLU A 316 14.81 12.22 14.18
C GLU A 316 13.67 11.53 14.93
N ILE A 317 12.90 10.70 14.23
CA ILE A 317 11.65 10.18 14.75
C ILE A 317 11.85 9.12 15.83
N ILE A 318 12.94 8.35 15.78
CA ILE A 318 13.19 7.25 16.72
C ILE A 318 13.49 7.80 18.13
N PRO A 319 14.43 8.74 18.31
CA PRO A 319 14.61 9.41 19.61
C PRO A 319 13.33 10.10 20.09
N ALA A 320 12.54 10.66 19.18
CA ALA A 320 11.28 11.32 19.54
C ALA A 320 10.23 10.32 20.05
N ILE A 321 10.07 9.16 19.40
CA ILE A 321 9.16 8.10 19.85
C ILE A 321 9.63 7.52 21.20
N ARG A 322 10.94 7.33 21.39
CA ARG A 322 11.48 6.88 22.69
C ARG A 322 11.21 7.88 23.81
N LYS A 323 11.34 9.18 23.56
CA LYS A 323 10.94 10.23 24.53
C LYS A 323 9.43 10.25 24.76
N PHE A 324 8.63 10.08 23.70
CA PHE A 324 7.19 9.98 23.81
C PHE A 324 6.75 8.81 24.71
N LYS A 325 7.42 7.65 24.63
CA LYS A 325 7.10 6.48 25.49
C LYS A 325 7.14 6.83 26.98
N SER A 326 8.06 7.68 27.43
CA SER A 326 8.17 8.07 28.84
C SER A 326 7.34 9.30 29.20
N GLN A 327 7.24 10.29 28.30
CA GLN A 327 6.65 11.60 28.62
C GLN A 327 5.21 11.78 28.10
N LYS A 328 4.78 10.92 27.16
CA LYS A 328 3.50 11.01 26.42
C LYS A 328 3.28 12.39 25.77
N ASP A 329 4.37 13.06 25.43
CA ASP A 329 4.36 14.41 24.86
C ASP A 329 4.32 14.36 23.33
N TRP A 330 3.18 14.74 22.75
CA TRP A 330 3.02 14.79 21.30
C TRP A 330 3.85 15.89 20.62
N THR A 331 4.29 16.91 21.38
CA THR A 331 5.09 17.99 20.82
C THR A 331 6.46 17.51 20.35
N VAL A 332 7.06 16.50 21.01
CA VAL A 332 8.34 15.93 20.57
C VAL A 332 8.23 15.20 19.23
N ILE A 333 7.09 14.55 18.97
CA ILE A 333 6.81 13.88 17.68
C ILE A 333 6.59 14.93 16.58
N GLU A 334 5.84 15.99 16.89
CA GLU A 334 5.59 17.08 15.94
C GLU A 334 6.87 17.83 15.55
N GLN A 335 7.77 18.06 16.51
CA GLN A 335 9.09 18.64 16.24
C GLN A 335 9.91 17.74 15.31
N ALA A 336 9.98 16.44 15.60
CA ALA A 336 10.68 15.48 14.73
C ALA A 336 10.07 15.46 13.32
N ARG A 337 8.74 15.44 13.19
CA ARG A 337 8.04 15.51 11.90
C ARG A 337 8.45 16.74 11.08
N LYS A 338 8.45 17.92 11.70
CA LYS A 338 8.82 19.19 11.02
C LYS A 338 10.28 19.21 10.58
N ILE A 339 11.19 18.78 11.45
CA ILE A 339 12.63 18.74 11.17
C ILE A 339 12.91 17.72 10.04
N GLY A 340 12.38 16.50 10.17
CA GLY A 340 12.50 15.46 9.16
C GLY A 340 11.96 15.90 7.81
N ARG A 341 10.75 16.48 7.77
CA ARG A 341 10.17 17.02 6.52
C ARG A 341 11.10 18.01 5.84
N LYS A 342 11.67 18.96 6.60
CA LYS A 342 12.59 19.96 6.04
C LYS A 342 13.80 19.29 5.40
N ARG A 343 14.40 18.29 6.06
CA ARG A 343 15.53 17.53 5.48
C ARG A 343 15.13 16.79 4.19
N LEU A 344 13.99 16.10 4.21
CA LEU A 344 13.51 15.32 3.06
C LEU A 344 13.25 16.23 1.85
N ILE A 345 12.67 17.42 2.06
CA ILE A 345 12.49 18.43 1.00
C ILE A 345 13.84 18.87 0.43
N LEU A 346 14.84 19.14 1.27
CA LEU A 346 16.18 19.50 0.78
C LEU A 346 16.81 18.39 -0.07
N GLN A 347 16.60 17.11 0.27
CA GLN A 347 17.04 16.00 -0.57
C GLN A 347 16.34 16.00 -1.93
N THR A 348 15.02 16.28 -2.01
CA THR A 348 14.33 16.37 -3.30
C THR A 348 14.88 17.47 -4.20
N LEU A 349 15.26 18.62 -3.62
CA LEU A 349 15.89 19.72 -4.36
C LEU A 349 17.25 19.30 -4.89
N ARG A 350 18.07 18.62 -4.08
CA ARG A 350 19.38 18.14 -4.52
C ARG A 350 19.28 17.09 -5.62
N ILE A 351 18.32 16.17 -5.52
CA ILE A 351 18.05 15.16 -6.56
C ILE A 351 17.62 15.84 -7.86
N ARG A 352 16.81 16.89 -7.78
CA ARG A 352 16.41 17.68 -8.94
C ARG A 352 17.61 18.32 -9.63
N GLU A 353 18.51 18.98 -8.88
CA GLU A 353 19.72 19.59 -9.44
C GLU A 353 20.59 18.56 -10.17
N LEU A 354 20.78 17.38 -9.58
CA LEU A 354 21.50 16.29 -10.24
C LEU A 354 20.77 15.81 -11.50
N ALA A 355 19.46 15.66 -11.45
CA ALA A 355 18.68 15.21 -12.59
C ALA A 355 18.73 16.24 -13.74
N GLU A 356 18.63 17.54 -13.46
CA GLU A 356 18.75 18.61 -14.46
C GLU A 356 20.16 18.64 -15.09
N THR A 357 21.19 18.23 -14.35
CA THR A 357 22.57 18.18 -14.85
C THR A 357 22.84 16.94 -15.70
N TYR A 358 22.30 15.78 -15.31
CA TYR A 358 22.74 14.48 -15.83
C TYR A 358 21.66 13.68 -16.57
N ILE A 359 20.37 14.04 -16.50
CA ILE A 359 19.27 13.26 -17.11
C ILE A 359 18.38 14.15 -18.00
N PRO A 360 18.24 13.84 -19.31
CA PRO A 360 19.15 13.12 -20.19
C PRO A 360 20.28 14.05 -20.67
N PRO A 361 21.57 13.65 -20.58
CA PRO A 361 22.10 12.57 -21.43
C PRO A 361 23.08 11.56 -20.77
N ARG A 362 23.29 11.56 -19.44
CA ARG A 362 24.37 10.80 -18.76
C ARG A 362 23.88 10.00 -17.53
N PRO A 363 23.11 8.91 -17.72
CA PRO A 363 22.52 8.14 -16.62
C PRO A 363 23.55 7.43 -15.72
N GLU A 364 24.71 7.01 -16.23
CA GLU A 364 25.75 6.40 -15.39
C GLU A 364 26.42 7.45 -14.47
N GLU A 365 26.66 8.66 -14.98
CA GLU A 365 27.18 9.77 -14.18
C GLU A 365 26.20 10.16 -13.07
N PHE A 366 24.90 10.25 -13.40
CA PHE A 366 23.86 10.46 -12.39
C PHE A 366 23.93 9.38 -11.31
N SER A 367 23.98 8.11 -11.69
CA SER A 367 24.00 7.00 -10.73
C SER A 367 25.19 7.06 -9.79
N ARG A 368 26.39 7.33 -10.33
CA ARG A 368 27.62 7.49 -9.53
C ARG A 368 27.53 8.68 -8.57
N CYS A 369 27.06 9.84 -9.03
CA CYS A 369 26.87 11.01 -8.18
C CYS A 369 25.82 10.75 -7.09
N PHE A 370 24.71 10.10 -7.46
CA PHE A 370 23.66 9.73 -6.53
C PHE A 370 24.19 8.78 -5.44
N GLU A 371 25.00 7.79 -5.81
CA GLU A 371 25.64 6.87 -4.85
C GLU A 371 26.57 7.60 -3.88
N GLN A 372 27.41 8.48 -4.39
CA GLN A 372 28.33 9.26 -3.56
C GLN A 372 27.60 10.20 -2.59
N GLU A 373 26.51 10.82 -3.03
CA GLU A 373 25.81 11.82 -2.22
C GLU A 373 24.77 11.21 -1.26
N PHE A 374 24.07 10.15 -1.67
CA PHE A 374 22.89 9.67 -0.94
C PHE A 374 23.03 8.28 -0.31
N PHE A 375 23.99 7.46 -0.73
CA PHE A 375 24.22 6.14 -0.13
C PHE A 375 25.47 6.10 0.75
N LYS A 376 26.58 6.69 0.29
CA LYS A 376 27.85 6.74 1.03
C LYS A 376 27.73 7.30 2.45
N PRO A 377 26.93 8.36 2.73
CA PRO A 377 26.76 8.86 4.09
C PRO A 377 26.14 7.84 5.07
N PHE A 378 25.49 6.81 4.56
CA PHE A 378 24.89 5.73 5.35
C PHE A 378 25.73 4.45 5.39
N GLY A 379 26.91 4.44 4.76
CA GLY A 379 27.74 3.24 4.63
C GLY A 379 27.11 2.15 3.74
N LEU A 380 26.26 2.55 2.78
CA LEU A 380 25.50 1.68 1.88
C LEU A 380 26.03 1.69 0.44
#